data_AF-A0A522IQK6-F1
#
_entry.id   AF-A0A522IQK6-F1
#
_cell.length_a   1.000
_cell.length_b   1.000
_cell.length_c   1.000
_cell.angle_alpha   90.00
_cell.angle_beta   90.00
_cell.angle_gamma   90.00
#
_symmetry.space_group_name_H-M   'P 1'
#
loop_
_entity.id
_entity.type
_entity.pdbx_description
1 polymer ?
#
loop_
_entity_poly.entity_id
_entity_poly.type
_entity_poly.pdbx_seq_one_letter_code
_entity_poly.pdbx_strand_id
1 'polypeptide(L)'
;MFGSVVEKLPNARANVVYQRRERGGSDNVILRLRDYGEGRLILERVISRPDDVSLTLLLPLRGERALQEFSGADPWGDILAPAYDAIKSACLQTLNGRKRSARRIRSVSVDDVLESMPACTNEYDLAALLDDLSSSLGAEQYCITWIDFDSRGDRAEHRYLVGCDPAWMQKYVYRSGYMNDPLLEYAKRNASPVTTSDLQNGATEHWLLQEAQSHGLYSMLTCPVHEPARSTLTILQAAVGANCSDGDGVLSRNQNRWRSAAGALSDWRLNQLRELAAQFQLVGEELTVLRALLHWKDSSAETIATALDMRARHVRQVVYPRITRKMGVSHIKEAVALAFKCGLIN
;
A
#
# COMPACT_ATOMS: atom_id res chain seq x y z
N MET A 1 4.56 18.46 10.67
CA MET A 1 4.06 18.14 9.31
C MET A 1 4.58 16.75 8.98
N PHE A 2 3.82 15.71 9.33
CA PHE A 2 4.25 14.32 9.16
C PHE A 2 3.75 13.85 7.79
N GLY A 3 4.65 13.81 6.81
CA GLY A 3 4.39 13.18 5.51
C GLY A 3 4.37 11.66 5.63
N SER A 4 3.80 11.02 4.61
CA SER A 4 3.78 9.56 4.45
C SER A 4 5.15 8.94 4.74
N VAL A 5 5.17 7.77 5.38
CA VAL A 5 6.42 7.03 5.66
C VAL A 5 7.18 6.79 4.35
N VAL A 6 6.46 6.50 3.27
CA VAL A 6 7.01 6.26 1.93
C VAL A 6 7.63 7.53 1.34
N GLU A 7 7.02 8.69 1.57
CA GLU A 7 7.56 9.96 1.06
C GLU A 7 8.87 10.38 1.75
N LYS A 8 9.15 9.84 2.93
CA LYS A 8 10.41 10.06 3.66
C LYS A 8 11.52 9.08 3.27
N LEU A 9 11.22 8.04 2.50
CA LEU A 9 12.21 7.06 2.08
C LEU A 9 13.11 7.60 0.96
N PRO A 10 14.38 7.14 0.88
CA PRO A 10 15.24 7.47 -0.23
C PRO A 10 14.57 7.04 -1.54
N ASN A 11 14.77 7.83 -2.60
CA ASN A 11 14.19 7.51 -3.90
C ASN A 11 12.66 7.39 -3.92
N ALA A 12 11.93 8.03 -3.00
CA ALA A 12 10.46 8.12 -3.07
C ALA A 12 9.96 8.65 -4.44
N ARG A 13 10.80 9.44 -5.12
CA ARG A 13 10.56 10.00 -6.46
C ARG A 13 11.19 9.20 -7.62
N ALA A 14 11.84 8.08 -7.35
CA ALA A 14 12.37 7.24 -8.41
C ALA A 14 11.25 6.78 -9.33
N ASN A 15 11.58 6.64 -10.61
CA ASN A 15 10.70 6.20 -11.68
C ASN A 15 9.50 7.13 -11.93
N VAL A 16 9.37 8.27 -11.26
CA VAL A 16 8.30 9.24 -11.52
C VAL A 16 8.62 10.00 -12.81
N VAL A 17 7.85 9.73 -13.86
CA VAL A 17 7.98 10.38 -15.18
C VAL A 17 7.02 11.55 -15.37
N TYR A 18 5.98 11.64 -14.53
CA TYR A 18 5.07 12.77 -14.49
C TYR A 18 4.54 12.95 -13.06
N GLN A 19 4.40 14.20 -12.63
CA GLN A 19 3.72 14.53 -11.39
C GLN A 19 2.98 15.85 -11.52
N ARG A 20 1.75 15.90 -11.03
CA ARG A 20 1.00 17.15 -10.87
C ARG A 20 0.24 17.16 -9.55
N ARG A 21 0.22 18.32 -8.91
CA ARG A 21 -0.52 18.58 -7.68
C ARG A 21 -1.62 19.58 -7.98
N GLU A 22 -2.82 19.26 -7.53
CA GLU A 22 -3.99 20.12 -7.61
C GLU A 22 -4.71 20.15 -6.27
N ARG A 23 -5.55 21.17 -6.09
CA ARG A 23 -6.40 21.30 -4.90
C ARG A 23 -7.85 21.02 -5.28
N GLY A 24 -8.41 19.95 -4.73
CA GLY A 24 -9.80 19.55 -4.89
C GLY A 24 -10.60 19.91 -3.64
N GLY A 25 -11.15 21.12 -3.58
CA GLY A 25 -11.83 21.61 -2.37
C GLY A 25 -10.88 21.75 -1.18
N SER A 26 -11.13 21.00 -0.09
CA SER A 26 -10.24 20.91 1.07
C SER A 26 -9.03 20.00 0.84
N ASP A 27 -9.10 19.12 -0.15
CA ASP A 27 -8.16 18.03 -0.32
C ASP A 27 -7.01 18.45 -1.25
N ASN A 28 -5.80 18.02 -0.92
CA ASN A 28 -4.67 18.12 -1.84
C ASN A 28 -4.52 16.79 -2.57
N VAL A 29 -4.58 16.83 -3.89
CA VAL A 29 -4.50 15.64 -4.75
C VAL A 29 -3.22 15.71 -5.56
N ILE A 30 -2.44 14.64 -5.53
CA ILE A 30 -1.24 14.49 -6.35
C ILE A 30 -1.44 13.29 -7.27
N LEU A 31 -1.35 13.52 -8.56
CA LEU A 31 -1.25 12.46 -9.57
C LEU A 31 0.23 12.27 -9.93
N ARG A 32 0.69 11.03 -9.90
CA ARG A 32 2.05 10.62 -10.28
C ARG A 32 1.96 9.47 -11.28
N LEU A 33 2.68 9.56 -12.37
CA LEU A 33 2.92 8.41 -13.25
C LEU A 33 4.31 7.86 -12.95
N ARG A 34 4.38 6.59 -12.59
CA ARG A 34 5.63 5.84 -12.42
C ARG A 34 5.85 4.92 -13.60
N ASP A 35 7.07 4.91 -14.13
CA ASP A 35 7.52 4.01 -15.18
C ASP A 35 8.64 3.13 -14.67
N TYR A 36 8.35 1.85 -14.43
CA TYR A 36 9.33 0.84 -14.01
C TYR A 36 10.11 0.26 -15.20
N GLY A 37 10.07 0.92 -16.36
CA GLY A 37 10.62 0.41 -17.60
C GLY A 37 9.72 -0.67 -18.18
N GLU A 38 10.01 -1.03 -19.42
CA GLU A 38 9.25 -2.06 -20.11
C GLU A 38 7.72 -1.86 -19.99
N GLY A 39 7.22 -0.62 -20.14
CA GLY A 39 5.81 -0.28 -20.12
C GLY A 39 5.05 -0.70 -18.85
N ARG A 40 5.78 -0.95 -17.76
CA ARG A 40 5.23 -1.24 -16.44
C ARG A 40 4.90 0.08 -15.77
N LEU A 41 3.75 0.63 -16.16
CA LEU A 41 3.28 1.94 -15.71
C LEU A 41 2.32 1.81 -14.54
N ILE A 42 2.51 2.63 -13.51
CA ILE A 42 1.55 2.78 -12.40
C ILE A 42 1.13 4.24 -12.31
N LEU A 43 -0.19 4.46 -12.30
CA LEU A 43 -0.76 5.72 -11.88
C LEU A 43 -0.96 5.69 -10.35
N GLU A 44 -0.29 6.59 -9.67
CA GLU A 44 -0.42 6.82 -8.23
C GLU A 44 -1.23 8.10 -7.99
N ARG A 45 -2.30 7.99 -7.20
CA ARG A 45 -3.12 9.13 -6.75
C ARG A 45 -3.03 9.25 -5.24
N VAL A 46 -2.35 10.29 -4.78
CA VAL A 46 -2.20 10.59 -3.35
C VAL A 46 -3.18 11.70 -2.98
N ILE A 47 -3.95 11.46 -1.93
CA ILE A 47 -4.90 12.41 -1.37
C ILE A 47 -4.48 12.70 0.06
N SER A 48 -4.22 13.97 0.33
CA SER A 48 -3.93 14.45 1.67
C SER A 48 -5.10 15.30 2.16
N ARG A 49 -5.81 14.77 3.16
CA ARG A 49 -6.87 15.47 3.86
C ARG A 49 -6.30 16.17 5.08
N PRO A 50 -6.63 17.46 5.33
CA PRO A 50 -6.19 18.14 6.54
C PRO A 50 -6.63 17.36 7.80
N ASP A 51 -5.67 17.10 8.70
CA ASP A 51 -5.85 16.49 10.03
C ASP A 51 -6.38 15.04 10.11
N ASP A 52 -6.62 14.39 8.97
CA ASP A 52 -7.19 13.04 8.90
C ASP A 52 -6.17 12.01 8.40
N VAL A 53 -6.44 11.43 7.23
CA VAL A 53 -5.74 10.29 6.66
C VAL A 53 -5.07 10.68 5.35
N SER A 54 -3.88 10.10 5.12
CA SER A 54 -3.26 10.11 3.79
C SER A 54 -3.66 8.84 3.06
N LEU A 55 -4.25 8.99 1.88
CA LEU A 55 -4.75 7.89 1.05
C LEU A 55 -3.94 7.84 -0.24
N THR A 56 -3.49 6.65 -0.63
CA THR A 56 -2.81 6.44 -1.89
C THR A 56 -3.47 5.33 -2.69
N LEU A 57 -3.95 5.64 -3.89
CA LEU A 57 -4.43 4.64 -4.85
C LEU A 57 -3.32 4.34 -5.86
N LEU A 58 -3.02 3.06 -6.07
CA LEU A 58 -2.10 2.58 -7.09
C LEU A 58 -2.87 1.80 -8.15
N LEU A 59 -2.88 2.32 -9.36
CA LEU A 59 -3.52 1.70 -10.51
C LEU A 59 -2.44 1.20 -11.49
N PRO A 60 -2.23 -0.12 -11.60
CA PRO A 60 -1.43 -0.70 -12.67
C PRO A 60 -2.09 -0.45 -14.03
N LEU A 61 -1.42 0.28 -14.92
CA LEU A 61 -1.99 0.63 -16.22
C LEU A 61 -1.79 -0.53 -17.21
N ARG A 62 -2.82 -1.39 -17.33
CA ARG A 62 -2.85 -2.52 -18.29
C ARG A 62 -3.24 -2.11 -19.72
N GLY A 63 -3.77 -0.91 -19.87
CA GLY A 63 -4.18 -0.34 -21.14
C GLY A 63 -4.95 0.96 -20.94
N GLU A 64 -5.35 1.59 -22.04
CA GLU A 64 -6.04 2.88 -22.01
C GLU A 64 -7.39 2.85 -21.29
N ARG A 65 -8.09 1.71 -21.39
CA ARG A 65 -9.41 1.53 -20.76
C ARG A 65 -9.37 1.75 -19.25
N ALA A 66 -8.39 1.16 -18.56
CA ALA A 66 -8.25 1.31 -17.11
C ALA A 66 -8.01 2.77 -16.70
N LEU A 67 -7.19 3.50 -17.47
CA LEU A 67 -6.98 4.94 -17.25
C LEU A 67 -8.27 5.72 -17.46
N GLN A 68 -9.01 5.43 -18.53
CA GLN A 68 -10.27 6.11 -18.86
C GLN A 68 -11.34 5.88 -17.79
N GLU A 69 -11.53 4.65 -17.34
CA GLU A 69 -12.46 4.30 -16.27
C GLU A 69 -12.07 5.00 -14.95
N PHE A 70 -10.78 4.97 -14.59
CA PHE A 70 -10.29 5.63 -13.38
C PHE A 70 -10.42 7.16 -13.42
N SER A 71 -10.11 7.79 -14.56
CA SER A 71 -10.23 9.25 -14.72
C SER A 71 -11.68 9.71 -14.80
N GLY A 72 -12.55 8.93 -15.47
CA GLY A 72 -13.97 9.25 -15.62
C GLY A 72 -14.76 9.12 -14.34
N ALA A 73 -14.29 8.29 -13.40
CA ALA A 73 -14.87 8.14 -12.07
C ALA A 73 -14.21 9.02 -10.99
N ASP A 74 -13.22 9.85 -11.33
CA ASP A 74 -12.56 10.72 -10.36
C ASP A 74 -13.50 11.89 -9.96
N PRO A 75 -13.84 12.04 -8.67
CA PRO A 75 -14.68 13.15 -8.19
C PRO A 75 -14.10 14.55 -8.47
N TRP A 76 -12.79 14.65 -8.69
CA TRP A 76 -12.11 15.90 -9.07
C TRP A 76 -11.71 15.90 -10.56
N GLY A 77 -12.36 15.07 -11.38
CA GLY A 77 -12.06 14.86 -12.79
C GLY A 77 -11.91 16.15 -13.59
N ASP A 78 -12.78 17.15 -13.39
CA ASP A 78 -12.72 18.43 -14.10
C ASP A 78 -11.42 19.21 -13.79
N ILE A 79 -11.01 19.25 -12.52
CA ILE A 79 -9.79 19.93 -12.08
C ILE A 79 -8.55 19.16 -12.54
N LEU A 80 -8.63 17.83 -12.54
CA LEU A 80 -7.55 16.92 -12.89
C LEU A 80 -7.47 16.59 -14.39
N ALA A 81 -8.43 17.02 -15.21
CA ALA A 81 -8.50 16.68 -16.63
C ALA A 81 -7.19 17.02 -17.37
N PRO A 82 -6.58 18.22 -17.20
CA PRO A 82 -5.30 18.51 -17.83
C PRO A 82 -4.16 17.59 -17.39
N ALA A 83 -4.23 17.05 -16.17
CA ALA A 83 -3.27 16.09 -15.66
C ALA A 83 -3.48 14.70 -16.28
N TYR A 84 -4.73 14.26 -16.40
CA TYR A 84 -5.09 13.01 -17.05
C TYR A 84 -4.74 13.00 -18.53
N ASP A 85 -4.95 14.12 -19.24
CA ASP A 85 -4.57 14.25 -20.66
C ASP A 85 -3.06 14.14 -20.86
N ALA A 86 -2.26 14.75 -19.97
CA ALA A 86 -0.81 14.64 -19.99
C ALA A 86 -0.35 13.19 -19.72
N ILE A 87 -0.95 12.53 -18.73
CA ILE A 87 -0.68 11.12 -18.42
C ILE A 87 -1.05 10.22 -19.59
N LYS A 88 -2.23 10.40 -20.20
CA LYS A 88 -2.68 9.64 -21.36
C LYS A 88 -1.70 9.79 -22.53
N SER A 89 -1.24 11.01 -22.78
CA SER A 89 -0.23 11.30 -23.82
C SER A 89 1.10 10.59 -23.54
N ALA A 90 1.57 10.59 -22.30
CA ALA A 90 2.77 9.85 -21.90
C ALA A 90 2.60 8.33 -22.05
N CYS A 91 1.47 7.78 -21.62
CA CYS A 91 1.15 6.36 -21.75
C CYS A 91 1.12 5.91 -23.22
N LEU A 92 0.50 6.69 -24.11
CA LEU A 92 0.44 6.39 -25.55
C LEU A 92 1.84 6.25 -26.17
N GLN A 93 2.78 7.12 -25.78
CA GLN A 93 4.16 7.05 -26.28
C GLN A 93 4.85 5.75 -25.85
N THR A 94 4.66 5.36 -24.59
CA THR A 94 5.27 4.13 -24.03
C THR A 94 4.60 2.85 -24.53
N LEU A 95 3.28 2.86 -24.72
CA LEU A 95 2.50 1.70 -25.15
C LEU A 95 2.59 1.44 -26.66
N ASN A 96 2.60 2.50 -27.49
CA ASN A 96 2.68 2.36 -28.96
C ASN A 96 4.06 1.91 -29.47
N GLY A 97 5.12 2.09 -28.67
CA GLY A 97 6.47 1.60 -29.00
C GLY A 97 6.64 0.08 -28.96
N ARG A 98 5.56 -0.70 -28.77
CA ARG A 98 5.63 -2.14 -28.48
C ARG A 98 4.87 -3.01 -29.45
N LYS A 99 5.57 -3.99 -30.03
CA LYS A 99 4.96 -5.25 -30.47
C LYS A 99 4.55 -6.02 -29.21
N ARG A 100 3.26 -6.30 -29.04
CA ARG A 100 2.73 -7.19 -27.99
C ARG A 100 3.51 -8.51 -27.99
N SER A 101 4.46 -8.67 -27.07
CA SER A 101 4.99 -9.99 -26.76
C SER A 101 3.92 -10.67 -25.92
N ALA A 102 3.04 -11.41 -26.58
CA ALA A 102 2.10 -12.29 -25.91
C ALA A 102 2.92 -13.38 -25.22
N ARG A 103 3.30 -13.14 -23.96
CA ARG A 103 3.86 -14.19 -23.12
C ARG A 103 2.76 -15.23 -22.97
N ARG A 104 2.92 -16.38 -23.63
CA ARG A 104 2.02 -17.53 -23.49
C ARG A 104 1.90 -17.82 -21.99
N ILE A 105 0.69 -17.66 -21.47
CA ILE A 105 0.32 -18.08 -20.11
C ILE A 105 0.50 -19.59 -20.09
N ARG A 106 1.62 -20.07 -19.55
CA ARG A 106 1.63 -21.42 -18.97
C ARG A 106 0.68 -21.35 -17.78
N SER A 107 -0.11 -22.40 -17.55
CA SER A 107 -0.82 -22.53 -16.28
C SER A 107 0.21 -22.50 -15.16
N VAL A 108 0.38 -21.35 -14.52
CA VAL A 108 1.23 -21.20 -13.33
C VAL A 108 0.43 -21.80 -12.19
N SER A 109 1.03 -22.71 -11.41
CA SER A 109 0.31 -23.24 -10.25
C SER A 109 0.13 -22.13 -9.22
N VAL A 110 -0.92 -22.22 -8.40
CA VAL A 110 -1.15 -21.23 -7.32
C VAL A 110 0.07 -21.12 -6.42
N ASP A 111 0.73 -22.25 -6.14
CA ASP A 111 1.90 -22.30 -5.27
C ASP A 111 3.10 -21.57 -5.90
N ASP A 112 3.33 -21.75 -7.22
CA ASP A 112 4.36 -20.99 -7.95
C ASP A 112 4.11 -19.47 -7.91
N VAL A 113 2.85 -19.04 -8.01
CA VAL A 113 2.48 -17.62 -7.91
C VAL A 113 2.82 -17.08 -6.52
N LEU A 114 2.46 -17.81 -5.46
CA LEU A 114 2.75 -17.42 -4.07
C LEU A 114 4.26 -17.34 -3.81
N GLU A 115 5.04 -18.31 -4.28
CA GLU A 115 6.50 -18.33 -4.16
C GLU A 115 7.17 -17.18 -4.93
N SER A 116 6.54 -16.69 -5.99
CA SER A 116 7.07 -15.60 -6.81
C SER A 116 6.79 -14.21 -6.25
N MET A 117 5.78 -14.05 -5.38
CA MET A 117 5.38 -12.73 -4.84
C MET A 117 6.54 -11.98 -4.15
N PRO A 118 7.36 -12.61 -3.28
CA PRO A 118 8.47 -11.90 -2.62
C PRO A 118 9.53 -11.35 -3.59
N ALA A 119 9.65 -11.92 -4.79
CA ALA A 119 10.62 -11.51 -5.80
C ALA A 119 10.13 -10.34 -6.69
N CYS A 120 8.88 -9.92 -6.56
CA CYS A 120 8.37 -8.75 -7.27
C CYS A 120 9.13 -7.49 -6.85
N THR A 121 9.57 -6.69 -7.83
CA THR A 121 10.37 -5.48 -7.56
C THR A 121 9.53 -4.21 -7.47
N ASN A 122 8.26 -4.29 -7.86
CA ASN A 122 7.35 -3.15 -7.93
C ASN A 122 5.89 -3.64 -7.90
N GLU A 123 4.95 -2.72 -7.67
CA GLU A 123 3.54 -3.05 -7.56
C GLU A 123 2.89 -3.50 -8.88
N TYR A 124 3.50 -3.23 -10.04
CA TYR A 124 2.95 -3.63 -11.35
C TYR A 124 3.13 -5.13 -11.57
N ASP A 125 4.33 -5.63 -11.26
CA ASP A 125 4.65 -7.07 -11.29
C ASP A 125 3.82 -7.82 -10.26
N LEU A 126 3.67 -7.25 -9.06
CA LEU A 126 2.83 -7.81 -8.01
C LEU A 126 1.37 -7.93 -8.43
N ALA A 127 0.81 -6.87 -9.03
CA ALA A 127 -0.54 -6.90 -9.57
C ALA A 127 -0.69 -7.98 -10.67
N ALA A 128 0.34 -8.21 -11.49
CA ALA A 128 0.24 -9.20 -12.57
C ALA A 128 0.13 -10.63 -11.99
N LEU A 129 0.90 -10.92 -10.94
CA LEU A 129 0.76 -12.18 -10.20
C LEU A 129 -0.60 -12.30 -9.51
N LEU A 130 -1.15 -11.20 -8.99
CA LEU A 130 -2.48 -11.21 -8.36
C LEU A 130 -3.62 -11.40 -9.37
N ASP A 131 -3.45 -10.90 -10.61
CA ASP A 131 -4.38 -11.13 -11.72
C ASP A 131 -4.45 -12.65 -12.04
N ASP A 132 -3.28 -13.31 -12.12
CA ASP A 132 -3.16 -14.76 -12.33
C ASP A 132 -3.70 -15.58 -11.14
N LEU A 133 -3.39 -15.15 -9.90
CA LEU A 133 -3.89 -15.78 -8.68
C LEU A 133 -5.42 -15.72 -8.60
N SER A 134 -5.99 -14.53 -8.83
CA SER A 134 -7.44 -14.32 -8.74
C SER A 134 -8.18 -15.19 -9.74
N SER A 135 -7.71 -15.20 -10.99
CA SER A 135 -8.25 -16.08 -12.03
C SER A 135 -8.17 -17.56 -11.64
N SER A 136 -7.05 -17.99 -11.05
CA SER A 136 -6.82 -19.39 -10.66
C SER A 136 -7.64 -19.83 -9.43
N LEU A 137 -7.98 -18.89 -8.55
CA LEU A 137 -8.76 -19.13 -7.33
C LEU A 137 -10.26 -18.84 -7.51
N GLY A 138 -10.68 -18.41 -8.71
CA GLY A 138 -12.07 -18.15 -9.05
C GLY A 138 -12.60 -16.79 -8.60
N ALA A 139 -11.72 -15.84 -8.26
CA ALA A 139 -12.08 -14.44 -8.02
C ALA A 139 -11.98 -13.63 -9.32
N GLU A 140 -12.84 -12.62 -9.45
CA GLU A 140 -12.88 -11.73 -10.61
C GLU A 140 -12.18 -10.40 -10.33
N GLN A 141 -12.12 -9.98 -9.07
CA GLN A 141 -11.53 -8.72 -8.64
C GLN A 141 -10.79 -8.89 -7.33
N TYR A 142 -9.81 -8.03 -7.08
CA TYR A 142 -9.13 -7.94 -5.79
C TYR A 142 -8.82 -6.50 -5.40
N CYS A 143 -8.57 -6.27 -4.11
CA CYS A 143 -7.99 -5.03 -3.61
C CYS A 143 -7.01 -5.35 -2.50
N ILE A 144 -5.83 -4.75 -2.53
CA ILE A 144 -4.88 -4.83 -1.43
C ILE A 144 -4.90 -3.52 -0.69
N THR A 145 -5.03 -3.57 0.64
CA THR A 145 -4.90 -2.39 1.50
C THR A 145 -3.73 -2.60 2.45
N TRP A 146 -2.76 -1.70 2.42
CA TRP A 146 -1.75 -1.56 3.46
C TRP A 146 -2.09 -0.36 4.34
N ILE A 147 -2.10 -0.57 5.65
CA ILE A 147 -2.39 0.45 6.64
C ILE A 147 -1.22 0.56 7.60
N ASP A 148 -0.61 1.74 7.64
CA ASP A 148 0.42 2.09 8.61
C ASP A 148 -0.22 2.96 9.70
N PHE A 149 -0.34 2.44 10.92
CA PHE A 149 -0.81 3.22 12.05
C PHE A 149 0.32 4.09 12.63
N ASP A 150 0.00 5.25 13.15
CA ASP A 150 0.93 6.01 13.99
C ASP A 150 1.12 5.33 15.36
N SER A 151 2.06 5.84 16.16
CA SER A 151 2.39 5.26 17.47
C SER A 151 1.23 5.30 18.48
N ARG A 152 0.15 6.04 18.20
CA ARG A 152 -1.04 6.13 19.06
C ARG A 152 -2.22 5.35 18.50
N GLY A 153 -2.16 4.93 17.23
CA GLY A 153 -3.28 4.33 16.50
C GLY A 153 -4.31 5.36 16.02
N ASP A 154 -4.04 6.65 16.21
CA ASP A 154 -4.99 7.74 15.95
C ASP A 154 -5.02 8.12 14.47
N ARG A 155 -3.89 7.97 13.78
CA ARG A 155 -3.73 8.29 12.36
C ARG A 155 -3.26 7.08 11.60
N ALA A 156 -3.89 6.87 10.45
CA ALA A 156 -3.54 5.80 9.53
C ALA A 156 -3.10 6.41 8.20
N GLU A 157 -2.08 5.81 7.59
CA GLU A 157 -1.79 5.99 6.17
C GLU A 157 -2.31 4.76 5.45
N HIS A 158 -3.16 4.95 4.44
CA HIS A 158 -3.70 3.85 3.65
C HIS A 158 -3.11 3.88 2.25
N ARG A 159 -2.67 2.72 1.78
CA ARG A 159 -2.21 2.51 0.41
C ARG A 159 -2.98 1.34 -0.19
N TYR A 160 -3.56 1.57 -1.35
CA TYR A 160 -4.41 0.62 -2.04
C TYR A 160 -3.78 0.20 -3.37
N LEU A 161 -3.62 -1.10 -3.60
CA LEU A 161 -3.37 -1.64 -4.94
C LEU A 161 -4.71 -2.01 -5.57
N VAL A 162 -5.07 -1.31 -6.64
CA VAL A 162 -6.38 -1.40 -7.29
C VAL A 162 -6.36 -2.53 -8.33
N GLY A 163 -6.96 -3.67 -7.97
CA GLY A 163 -7.24 -4.81 -8.86
C GLY A 163 -8.74 -5.06 -9.06
N CYS A 164 -9.57 -4.07 -8.73
CA CYS A 164 -11.01 -4.07 -8.84
C CYS A 164 -11.46 -2.93 -9.76
N ASP A 165 -12.77 -2.75 -9.95
CA ASP A 165 -13.32 -1.61 -10.68
C ASP A 165 -12.71 -0.30 -10.13
N PRO A 166 -11.93 0.43 -10.93
CA PRO A 166 -11.27 1.64 -10.46
C PRO A 166 -12.27 2.72 -9.99
N ALA A 167 -13.49 2.72 -10.54
CA ALA A 167 -14.56 3.63 -10.13
C ALA A 167 -15.02 3.37 -8.69
N TRP A 168 -15.05 2.10 -8.27
CA TRP A 168 -15.37 1.73 -6.88
C TRP A 168 -14.37 2.35 -5.92
N MET A 169 -13.06 2.18 -6.17
CA MET A 169 -12.03 2.70 -5.28
C MET A 169 -12.02 4.23 -5.20
N GLN A 170 -12.29 4.91 -6.32
CA GLN A 170 -12.46 6.36 -6.34
C GLN A 170 -13.62 6.79 -5.42
N LYS A 171 -14.78 6.13 -5.55
CA LYS A 171 -15.98 6.42 -4.76
C LYS A 171 -15.80 6.07 -3.28
N TYR A 172 -15.21 4.93 -2.98
CA TYR A 172 -14.87 4.47 -1.63
C TYR A 172 -14.03 5.52 -0.90
N VAL A 173 -12.95 5.97 -1.52
CA VAL A 173 -12.07 6.98 -0.92
C VAL A 173 -12.78 8.34 -0.80
N TYR A 174 -13.47 8.77 -1.86
CA TYR A 174 -14.17 10.07 -1.85
C TYR A 174 -15.19 10.18 -0.72
N ARG A 175 -15.97 9.13 -0.48
CA ARG A 175 -16.98 9.07 0.59
C ARG A 175 -16.43 8.71 1.96
N SER A 176 -15.10 8.66 2.11
CA SER A 176 -14.44 8.23 3.35
C SER A 176 -14.92 6.84 3.80
N GLY A 177 -15.12 5.92 2.86
CA GLY A 177 -15.63 4.57 3.11
C GLY A 177 -14.85 3.83 4.19
N TYR A 178 -13.53 4.05 4.25
CA TYR A 178 -12.63 3.51 5.27
C TYR A 178 -12.98 3.86 6.72
N MET A 179 -13.79 4.90 6.96
CA MET A 179 -14.22 5.27 8.32
C MET A 179 -15.29 4.34 8.89
N ASN A 180 -16.13 3.76 8.03
CA ASN A 180 -17.29 2.95 8.44
C ASN A 180 -17.37 1.63 7.67
N ASP A 181 -16.24 1.14 7.14
CA ASP A 181 -16.20 -0.11 6.39
C ASP A 181 -16.26 -1.30 7.36
N PRO A 182 -17.32 -2.14 7.34
CA PRO A 182 -17.47 -3.25 8.27
C PRO A 182 -16.39 -4.33 8.08
N LEU A 183 -15.90 -4.53 6.85
CA LEU A 183 -14.82 -5.49 6.57
C LEU A 183 -13.49 -4.98 7.14
N LEU A 184 -13.24 -3.68 7.03
CA LEU A 184 -12.06 -3.06 7.62
C LEU A 184 -12.12 -3.06 9.16
N GLU A 185 -13.27 -2.73 9.76
CA GLU A 185 -13.44 -2.80 11.22
C GLU A 185 -13.25 -4.21 11.76
N TYR A 186 -13.74 -5.22 11.04
CA TYR A 186 -13.45 -6.61 11.35
C TYR A 186 -11.94 -6.89 11.24
N ALA A 187 -11.31 -6.52 10.13
CA ALA A 187 -9.89 -6.76 9.84
C ALA A 187 -8.95 -6.11 10.87
N LYS A 188 -9.33 -4.98 11.46
CA LYS A 188 -8.55 -4.33 12.53
C LYS A 188 -8.42 -5.19 13.78
N ARG A 189 -9.40 -6.07 14.06
CA ARG A 189 -9.51 -6.80 15.34
C ARG A 189 -9.35 -8.31 15.20
N ASN A 190 -9.42 -8.85 13.99
CA ASN A 190 -9.45 -10.29 13.73
C ASN A 190 -8.40 -10.65 12.68
N ALA A 191 -7.67 -11.75 12.92
CA ALA A 191 -6.68 -12.28 11.99
C ALA A 191 -7.22 -13.44 11.12
N SER A 192 -8.47 -13.85 11.30
CA SER A 192 -9.10 -14.91 10.50
C SER A 192 -9.74 -14.31 9.25
N PRO A 193 -9.68 -14.97 8.08
CA PRO A 193 -10.42 -14.48 6.94
C PRO A 193 -11.93 -14.59 7.16
N VAL A 194 -12.68 -13.67 6.57
CA VAL A 194 -14.14 -13.61 6.69
C VAL A 194 -14.77 -13.31 5.33
N THR A 195 -15.90 -13.95 5.04
CA THR A 195 -16.73 -13.60 3.89
C THR A 195 -17.72 -12.48 4.26
N THR A 196 -18.29 -11.84 3.25
CA THR A 196 -19.35 -10.84 3.46
C THR A 196 -20.58 -11.39 4.16
N SER A 197 -20.97 -12.65 3.92
CA SER A 197 -22.10 -13.29 4.58
C SER A 197 -21.81 -13.73 6.02
N ASP A 198 -20.55 -14.04 6.33
CA ASP A 198 -20.12 -14.45 7.67
C ASP A 198 -19.88 -13.26 8.62
N LEU A 199 -19.95 -12.02 8.14
CA LEU A 199 -19.92 -10.83 8.99
C LEU A 199 -21.20 -10.77 9.86
N GLN A 200 -21.04 -10.41 11.14
CA GLN A 200 -22.14 -10.34 12.09
C GLN A 200 -23.24 -9.33 11.68
N ASN A 201 -24.50 -9.69 11.95
CA ASN A 201 -25.76 -8.92 11.95
C ASN A 201 -25.78 -7.60 11.14
N GLY A 202 -26.31 -7.65 9.91
CA GLY A 202 -26.67 -6.48 9.10
C GLY A 202 -25.53 -5.88 8.28
N ALA A 203 -24.32 -6.45 8.33
CA ALA A 203 -23.19 -5.98 7.53
C ALA A 203 -23.49 -6.00 6.01
N THR A 204 -24.18 -7.03 5.52
CA THR A 204 -24.61 -7.13 4.11
C THR A 204 -25.60 -6.04 3.69
N GLU A 205 -26.35 -5.48 4.64
CA GLU A 205 -27.26 -4.34 4.43
C GLU A 205 -26.55 -2.99 4.54
N HIS A 206 -25.28 -2.99 4.94
CA HIS A 206 -24.49 -1.77 5.02
C HIS A 206 -24.35 -1.15 3.63
N TRP A 207 -24.71 0.14 3.52
CA TRP A 207 -24.77 0.88 2.25
C TRP A 207 -23.47 0.76 1.43
N LEU A 208 -22.32 0.66 2.10
CA LEU A 208 -21.01 0.54 1.44
C LEU A 208 -20.86 -0.81 0.72
N LEU A 209 -21.34 -1.89 1.33
CA LEU A 209 -21.28 -3.22 0.70
C LEU A 209 -22.29 -3.31 -0.44
N GLN A 210 -23.51 -2.78 -0.27
CA GLN A 210 -24.49 -2.68 -1.36
C GLN A 210 -23.97 -1.86 -2.54
N GLU A 211 -23.27 -0.76 -2.27
CA GLU A 211 -22.62 0.04 -3.31
C GLU A 211 -21.51 -0.75 -4.01
N ALA A 212 -20.68 -1.50 -3.27
CA ALA A 212 -19.65 -2.35 -3.85
C ALA A 212 -20.22 -3.41 -4.81
N GLN A 213 -21.41 -3.96 -4.51
CA GLN A 213 -22.10 -4.90 -5.42
C GLN A 213 -22.40 -4.28 -6.78
N SER A 214 -22.77 -2.99 -6.83
CA SER A 214 -23.02 -2.28 -8.10
C SER A 214 -21.77 -2.16 -8.98
N HIS A 215 -20.59 -2.34 -8.39
CA HIS A 215 -19.28 -2.38 -9.05
C HIS A 215 -18.75 -3.82 -9.23
N GLY A 216 -19.60 -4.83 -9.07
CA GLY A 216 -19.28 -6.23 -9.29
C GLY A 216 -18.60 -6.94 -8.11
N LEU A 217 -18.52 -6.31 -6.93
CA LEU A 217 -17.99 -6.95 -5.72
C LEU A 217 -19.14 -7.58 -4.91
N TYR A 218 -19.73 -8.68 -5.41
CA TYR A 218 -20.92 -9.30 -4.83
C TYR A 218 -20.63 -10.14 -3.60
N SER A 219 -19.83 -11.18 -3.79
CA SER A 219 -19.27 -12.02 -2.73
C SER A 219 -17.85 -11.58 -2.49
N MET A 220 -17.48 -11.24 -1.25
CA MET A 220 -16.11 -10.84 -0.93
C MET A 220 -15.53 -11.66 0.22
N LEU A 221 -14.25 -11.99 0.12
CA LEU A 221 -13.44 -12.58 1.16
C LEU A 221 -12.37 -11.58 1.57
N THR A 222 -12.28 -11.30 2.87
CA THR A 222 -11.28 -10.40 3.45
C THR A 222 -10.28 -11.21 4.26
N CYS A 223 -9.01 -11.11 3.91
CA CYS A 223 -7.89 -11.80 4.55
C CYS A 223 -6.95 -10.78 5.22
N PRO A 224 -7.07 -10.56 6.54
CA PRO A 224 -6.20 -9.65 7.28
C PRO A 224 -4.90 -10.31 7.73
N VAL A 225 -3.82 -9.54 7.72
CA VAL A 225 -2.51 -9.90 8.28
C VAL A 225 -1.97 -8.72 9.09
N HIS A 226 -1.89 -8.93 10.40
CA HIS A 226 -1.33 -7.97 11.35
C HIS A 226 0.17 -8.18 11.49
N GLU A 227 0.88 -7.07 11.59
CA GLU A 227 2.26 -7.02 12.06
C GLU A 227 2.28 -6.06 13.27
N PRO A 228 1.98 -6.61 14.48
CA PRO A 228 1.78 -5.81 15.68
C PRO A 228 3.02 -5.04 16.12
N ALA A 229 4.21 -5.59 15.92
CA ALA A 229 5.43 -4.88 16.30
C ALA A 229 5.52 -3.57 15.53
N ARG A 230 5.15 -3.54 14.24
CA ARG A 230 5.26 -2.32 13.43
C ARG A 230 4.02 -1.45 13.40
N SER A 231 2.94 -1.88 14.07
CA SER A 231 1.63 -1.25 13.98
C SER A 231 1.17 -1.12 12.52
N THR A 232 1.24 -2.23 11.78
CA THR A 232 0.82 -2.30 10.37
C THR A 232 -0.20 -3.40 10.14
N LEU A 233 -1.11 -3.17 9.19
CA LEU A 233 -2.14 -4.12 8.77
C LEU A 233 -2.16 -4.22 7.25
N THR A 234 -1.99 -5.44 6.74
CA THR A 234 -2.20 -5.77 5.32
C THR A 234 -3.53 -6.49 5.19
N ILE A 235 -4.35 -6.09 4.22
CA ILE A 235 -5.64 -6.70 3.93
C ILE A 235 -5.68 -7.06 2.46
N LEU A 236 -5.92 -8.33 2.15
CA LEU A 236 -6.26 -8.79 0.82
C LEU A 236 -7.77 -9.03 0.76
N GLN A 237 -8.45 -8.33 -0.13
CA GLN A 237 -9.84 -8.56 -0.47
C GLN A 237 -9.92 -9.20 -1.85
N ALA A 238 -10.68 -10.28 -1.97
CA ALA A 238 -10.99 -10.94 -3.24
C ALA A 238 -12.51 -10.98 -3.42
N ALA A 239 -12.99 -10.77 -4.64
CA ALA A 239 -14.41 -10.69 -4.93
C ALA A 239 -14.83 -11.52 -6.14
N VAL A 240 -16.06 -12.03 -6.08
CA VAL A 240 -16.75 -12.74 -7.16
C VAL A 240 -18.00 -11.95 -7.53
N GLY A 241 -18.29 -11.87 -8.83
CA GLY A 241 -19.43 -11.13 -9.37
C GLY A 241 -20.77 -11.87 -9.25
N ALA A 242 -21.86 -11.18 -9.59
CA ALA A 242 -23.24 -11.66 -9.45
C ALA A 242 -23.56 -12.94 -10.22
N ASN A 243 -22.80 -13.22 -11.28
CA ASN A 243 -23.06 -14.35 -12.17
C ASN A 243 -22.72 -15.71 -11.51
N CYS A 244 -22.04 -15.70 -10.37
CA CYS A 244 -21.77 -16.89 -9.58
C CYS A 244 -22.74 -16.99 -8.40
N SER A 245 -23.63 -17.99 -8.41
CA SER A 245 -24.61 -18.19 -7.34
C SER A 245 -24.00 -18.63 -6.01
N ASP A 246 -22.80 -19.21 -6.01
CA ASP A 246 -22.05 -19.68 -4.84
C ASP A 246 -20.69 -18.96 -4.72
N GLY A 247 -20.70 -17.62 -4.89
CA GLY A 247 -19.47 -16.82 -4.83
C GLY A 247 -18.72 -16.98 -3.50
N ASP A 248 -19.44 -16.97 -2.38
CA ASP A 248 -18.84 -17.19 -1.05
C ASP A 248 -18.24 -18.60 -0.91
N GLY A 249 -18.91 -19.63 -1.44
CA GLY A 249 -18.35 -20.98 -1.46
C GLY A 249 -17.09 -21.10 -2.32
N VAL A 250 -17.02 -20.41 -3.47
CA VAL A 250 -15.80 -20.35 -4.31
C VAL A 250 -14.63 -19.76 -3.51
N LEU A 251 -14.86 -18.66 -2.81
CA LEU A 251 -13.84 -17.98 -2.02
C LEU A 251 -13.43 -18.80 -0.80
N SER A 252 -14.40 -19.34 -0.04
CA SER A 252 -14.16 -20.12 1.18
C SER A 252 -13.42 -21.42 0.92
N ARG A 253 -13.68 -22.11 -0.20
CA ARG A 253 -12.92 -23.31 -0.60
C ARG A 253 -11.42 -23.06 -0.78
N ASN A 254 -11.03 -21.82 -1.09
CA ASN A 254 -9.64 -21.40 -1.28
C ASN A 254 -9.11 -20.49 -0.16
N GLN A 255 -9.83 -20.39 0.97
CA GLN A 255 -9.52 -19.44 2.05
C GLN A 255 -8.06 -19.52 2.55
N ASN A 256 -7.50 -20.72 2.69
CA ASN A 256 -6.12 -20.89 3.13
C ASN A 256 -5.09 -20.35 2.13
N ARG A 257 -5.36 -20.47 0.82
CA ARG A 257 -4.51 -19.92 -0.24
C ARG A 257 -4.58 -18.39 -0.27
N TRP A 258 -5.78 -17.84 -0.11
CA TRP A 258 -5.98 -16.40 0.04
C TRP A 258 -5.28 -15.84 1.28
N ARG A 259 -5.38 -16.54 2.42
CA ARG A 259 -4.65 -16.17 3.63
C ARG A 259 -3.13 -16.20 3.43
N SER A 260 -2.63 -17.21 2.72
CA SER A 260 -1.19 -17.32 2.40
C SER A 260 -0.73 -16.19 1.48
N ALA A 261 -1.54 -15.82 0.49
CA ALA A 261 -1.28 -14.66 -0.38
C ALA A 261 -1.23 -13.35 0.42
N ALA A 262 -2.16 -13.15 1.35
CA ALA A 262 -2.16 -11.98 2.23
C ALA A 262 -0.86 -11.90 3.07
N GLY A 263 -0.37 -13.05 3.55
CA GLY A 263 0.92 -13.15 4.26
C GLY A 263 2.09 -12.75 3.37
N ALA A 264 2.18 -13.35 2.18
CA ALA A 264 3.22 -13.04 1.20
C ALA A 264 3.22 -11.55 0.78
N LEU A 265 2.05 -10.93 0.66
CA LEU A 265 1.90 -9.49 0.39
C LEU A 265 2.42 -8.61 1.53
N SER A 266 2.18 -9.03 2.78
CA SER A 266 2.70 -8.33 3.97
C SER A 266 4.23 -8.43 4.02
N ASP A 267 4.78 -9.62 3.78
CA ASP A 267 6.23 -9.85 3.75
C ASP A 267 6.90 -9.07 2.60
N TRP A 268 6.30 -9.11 1.41
CA TRP A 268 6.75 -8.34 0.25
C TRP A 268 6.82 -6.84 0.59
N ARG A 269 5.77 -6.28 1.22
CA ARG A 269 5.74 -4.87 1.59
C ARG A 269 6.84 -4.52 2.60
N LEU A 270 7.06 -5.37 3.60
CA LEU A 270 8.13 -5.16 4.58
C LEU A 270 9.51 -5.21 3.93
N ASN A 271 9.73 -6.15 3.01
CA ASN A 271 10.99 -6.25 2.27
C ASN A 271 11.24 -5.01 1.41
N GLN A 272 10.22 -4.49 0.71
CA GLN A 272 10.33 -3.25 -0.03
C GLN A 272 10.68 -2.06 0.86
N LEU A 273 10.06 -1.94 2.04
CA LEU A 273 10.40 -0.90 3.00
C LEU A 273 11.84 -1.04 3.52
N ARG A 274 12.32 -2.27 3.76
CA ARG A 274 13.71 -2.55 4.14
C ARG A 274 14.70 -2.17 3.05
N GLU A 275 14.43 -2.55 1.80
CA GLU A 275 15.29 -2.25 0.65
C GLU A 275 15.42 -0.75 0.41
N LEU A 276 14.30 -0.02 0.47
CA LEU A 276 14.30 1.44 0.40
C LEU A 276 15.08 2.05 1.57
N ALA A 277 14.86 1.56 2.78
CA ALA A 277 15.53 2.08 3.97
C ALA A 277 17.02 1.72 4.03
N ALA A 278 17.47 0.63 3.40
CA ALA A 278 18.88 0.29 3.26
C ALA A 278 19.67 1.39 2.52
N GLN A 279 19.01 2.15 1.65
CA GLN A 279 19.60 3.28 0.93
C GLN A 279 19.92 4.47 1.83
N PHE A 280 19.45 4.50 3.10
CA PHE A 280 19.94 5.47 4.09
C PHE A 280 21.44 5.26 4.41
N GLN A 281 22.00 4.09 4.08
CA GLN A 281 23.41 3.75 4.33
C GLN A 281 23.80 3.99 5.80
N LEU A 282 22.92 3.60 6.72
CA LEU A 282 23.21 3.67 8.15
C LEU A 282 24.31 2.67 8.50
N VAL A 283 25.33 3.12 9.22
CA VAL A 283 26.45 2.28 9.65
C VAL A 283 26.15 1.61 11.00
N GLY A 284 26.97 0.63 11.39
CA GLY A 284 26.76 -0.14 12.62
C GLY A 284 26.59 0.72 13.89
N GLU A 285 27.40 1.78 14.04
CA GLU A 285 27.26 2.73 15.16
C GLU A 285 25.88 3.41 15.20
N GLU A 286 25.40 3.86 14.04
CA GLU A 286 24.11 4.55 13.90
C GLU A 286 22.93 3.61 14.20
N LEU A 287 22.99 2.37 13.71
CA LEU A 287 21.98 1.34 13.99
C LEU A 287 21.95 0.93 15.46
N THR A 288 23.12 0.80 16.10
CA THR A 288 23.21 0.47 17.53
C THR A 288 22.58 1.58 18.39
N VAL A 289 22.87 2.84 18.08
CA VAL A 289 22.25 3.98 18.76
C VAL A 289 20.74 4.03 18.55
N LEU A 290 20.25 3.77 17.33
CA LEU A 290 18.81 3.68 17.05
C LEU A 290 18.11 2.56 17.83
N ARG A 291 18.75 1.38 17.95
CA ARG A 291 18.21 0.27 18.77
C ARG A 291 18.17 0.62 20.25
N ALA A 292 19.23 1.23 20.79
CA ALA A 292 19.24 1.68 22.19
C ALA A 292 18.12 2.70 22.46
N LEU A 293 17.91 3.64 21.55
CA LEU A 293 16.82 4.62 21.62
C LEU A 293 15.42 3.99 21.58
N LEU A 294 15.25 2.85 20.92
CA LEU A 294 13.97 2.14 20.85
C LEU A 294 13.63 1.45 22.17
N HIS A 295 14.62 0.82 22.82
CA HIS A 295 14.39 -0.07 23.97
C HIS A 295 14.48 0.61 25.32
N TRP A 296 15.23 1.72 25.44
CA TRP A 296 15.55 2.27 26.76
C TRP A 296 14.55 3.32 27.22
N LYS A 297 14.01 3.07 28.42
CA LYS A 297 13.03 3.90 29.13
C LYS A 297 13.56 5.31 29.41
N ASP A 298 14.87 5.44 29.66
CA ASP A 298 15.60 6.71 29.64
C ASP A 298 16.47 6.80 28.39
N SER A 299 15.93 7.45 27.36
CA SER A 299 16.58 7.64 26.07
C SER A 299 17.53 8.85 26.05
N SER A 300 18.04 9.26 27.22
CA SER A 300 19.01 10.35 27.33
C SER A 300 20.32 9.96 26.62
N ALA A 301 21.00 10.96 26.07
CA ALA A 301 22.27 10.71 25.38
C ALA A 301 23.37 10.26 26.35
N GLU A 302 23.27 10.60 27.64
CA GLU A 302 24.14 10.13 28.71
C GLU A 302 23.96 8.64 28.98
N THR A 303 22.72 8.17 29.07
CA THR A 303 22.42 6.76 29.29
C THR A 303 22.90 5.94 28.09
N ILE A 304 22.57 6.38 26.85
CA ILE A 304 23.06 5.79 25.58
C ILE A 304 24.57 5.75 25.53
N ALA A 305 25.22 6.86 25.85
CA ALA A 305 26.67 6.93 25.84
C ALA A 305 27.31 5.97 26.85
N THR A 306 26.79 5.90 28.07
CA THR A 306 27.34 5.04 29.13
C THR A 306 27.25 3.58 28.74
N ALA A 307 26.10 3.13 28.26
CA ALA A 307 25.90 1.71 27.96
C ALA A 307 26.49 1.27 26.61
N LEU A 308 26.88 2.21 25.73
CA LEU A 308 27.61 1.93 24.50
C LEU A 308 29.11 2.26 24.58
N ASP A 309 29.63 2.62 25.76
CA ASP A 309 31.01 3.10 25.97
C ASP A 309 31.41 4.24 25.01
N MET A 310 30.49 5.18 24.82
CA MET A 310 30.65 6.37 23.98
C MET A 310 30.69 7.63 24.86
N ARG A 311 31.11 8.76 24.29
CA ARG A 311 30.96 10.07 24.94
C ARG A 311 29.56 10.63 24.64
N ALA A 312 28.83 11.11 25.66
CA ALA A 312 27.51 11.73 25.48
C ALA A 312 27.52 12.88 24.46
N ARG A 313 28.62 13.65 24.44
CA ARG A 313 28.84 14.71 23.44
C ARG A 313 28.91 14.16 22.02
N HIS A 314 29.56 13.00 21.80
CA HIS A 314 29.66 12.35 20.50
C HIS A 314 28.29 11.85 20.03
N VAL A 315 27.51 11.21 20.91
CA VAL A 315 26.13 10.78 20.61
C VAL A 315 25.27 11.98 20.15
N ARG A 316 25.27 13.08 20.92
CA ARG A 316 24.45 14.27 20.62
C ARG A 316 24.91 15.07 19.40
N GLN A 317 26.22 15.31 19.27
CA GLN A 317 26.75 16.28 18.30
C GLN A 317 27.19 15.62 16.99
N VAL A 318 27.40 14.30 16.98
CA VAL A 318 27.90 13.59 15.80
C VAL A 318 26.90 12.53 15.34
N VAL A 319 26.50 11.60 16.21
CA VAL A 319 25.69 10.45 15.78
C VAL A 319 24.26 10.86 15.44
N TYR A 320 23.57 11.60 16.33
CA TYR A 320 22.20 12.05 16.04
C TYR A 320 22.10 12.90 14.76
N PRO A 321 22.95 13.94 14.55
CA PRO A 321 22.88 14.74 13.33
C PRO A 321 23.22 13.97 12.05
N ARG A 322 24.05 12.93 12.13
CA ARG A 322 24.32 12.04 10.98
C ARG A 322 23.08 11.22 10.64
N ILE A 323 22.46 10.59 11.64
CA ILE A 323 21.23 9.79 11.45
C ILE A 323 20.13 10.66 10.85
N THR A 324 19.82 11.81 11.48
CA THR A 324 18.71 12.66 11.03
C THR A 324 18.95 13.21 9.62
N ARG A 325 20.20 13.55 9.29
CA ARG A 325 20.59 13.98 7.94
C ARG A 325 20.43 12.85 6.92
N LYS A 326 20.95 11.66 7.19
CA LYS A 326 20.84 10.49 6.30
C LYS A 326 19.38 10.11 6.06
N MET A 327 18.57 10.14 7.11
CA MET A 327 17.16 9.77 7.05
C MET A 327 16.22 10.91 6.63
N GLY A 328 16.74 12.12 6.40
CA GLY A 328 15.93 13.26 5.96
C GLY A 328 14.85 13.71 6.94
N VAL A 329 15.04 13.47 8.25
CA VAL A 329 14.07 13.81 9.30
C VAL A 329 14.60 14.89 10.24
N SER A 330 13.71 15.65 10.88
CA SER A 330 14.11 16.76 11.74
C SER A 330 14.55 16.33 13.14
N HIS A 331 14.06 15.19 13.63
CA HIS A 331 14.27 14.75 15.01
C HIS A 331 14.65 13.27 15.10
N ILE A 332 15.53 12.93 16.05
CA ILE A 332 15.99 11.55 16.25
C ILE A 332 14.84 10.59 16.60
N LYS A 333 13.79 11.05 17.29
CA LYS A 333 12.59 10.25 17.55
C LYS A 333 11.85 9.85 16.27
N GLU A 334 11.81 10.74 15.27
CA GLU A 334 11.25 10.40 13.96
C GLU A 334 12.13 9.39 13.22
N ALA A 335 13.45 9.49 13.36
CA ALA A 335 14.38 8.52 12.79
C ALA A 335 14.20 7.13 13.40
N VAL A 336 14.01 7.04 14.73
CA VAL A 336 13.70 5.78 15.43
C VAL A 336 12.40 5.19 14.92
N ALA A 337 11.32 6.00 14.86
CA ALA A 337 10.03 5.53 14.36
C ALA A 337 10.11 5.04 12.91
N LEU A 338 10.83 5.76 12.04
CA LEU A 338 11.03 5.37 10.64
C LEU A 338 11.88 4.09 10.50
N ALA A 339 13.00 4.00 11.22
CA ALA A 339 13.86 2.82 11.22
C ALA A 339 13.13 1.59 11.75
N PHE A 340 12.31 1.77 12.79
CA PHE A 340 11.48 0.73 13.36
C PHE A 340 10.41 0.28 12.36
N LYS A 341 9.65 1.19 11.76
CA LYS A 341 8.64 0.86 10.73
C LYS A 341 9.23 0.10 9.54
N CYS A 342 10.39 0.54 9.04
CA CYS A 342 11.07 -0.11 7.92
C CYS A 342 11.82 -1.39 8.29
N GLY A 343 12.01 -1.70 9.57
CA GLY A 343 12.58 -2.97 10.02
C GLY A 343 14.08 -3.03 9.95
N LEU A 344 14.72 -1.88 10.01
CA LEU A 344 16.16 -1.72 10.22
C LEU A 344 16.54 -2.03 11.67
N ILE A 345 15.61 -1.79 12.60
CA ILE A 345 15.72 -2.05 14.03
C ILE A 345 14.45 -2.77 14.51
N ASN A 346 14.61 -3.61 15.53
CA ASN A 346 13.53 -4.34 16.21
C ASN A 346 13.72 -4.22 17.71
#